data_AF-A0A024P432-F1
#
_entry.id   AF-A0A024P432-F1
#
_cell.length_a   1.000
_cell.length_b   1.000
_cell.length_c   1.000
_cell.angle_alpha   90.00
_cell.angle_beta   90.00
_cell.angle_gamma   90.00
#
_symmetry.space_group_name_H-M   'P 1'
#
loop_
_entity.id
_entity.type
_entity.pdbx_description
1 polymer ?
#
loop_
_entity_poly.entity_id
_entity_poly.type
_entity_poly.pdbx_seq_one_letter_code
_entity_poly.pdbx_strand_id
1 'polypeptide(L)' 'MQAVLYVCHGSRMKAAVNEAVDFTKECMKTVAAPLQLCCFLEFSNPSVQKGIEECVRRGQRKSPLSLYSC' A
#
# COMPACT_ATOMS: atom_id res chain seq x y z
N MET A 1 -12.08 -11.39 3.08
CA MET A 1 -11.87 -10.40 2.01
C MET A 1 -10.42 -9.98 2.04
N GLN A 2 -9.58 -10.46 1.11
CA GLN A 2 -8.13 -10.25 1.18
C GLN A 2 -7.75 -8.81 0.84
N ALA A 3 -6.75 -8.28 1.56
CA ALA A 3 -6.20 -6.96 1.29
C ALA A 3 -4.69 -7.07 1.11
N VAL A 4 -4.16 -6.33 0.14
CA VAL A 4 -2.73 -6.25 -0.16
C VAL A 4 -2.24 -4.86 0.16
N LEU A 5 -1.22 -4.80 1.02
CA LEU A 5 -0.58 -3.56 1.41
C LEU A 5 0.84 -3.56 0.83
N TYR A 6 1.07 -2.65 -0.11
CA TYR A 6 2.38 -2.39 -0.70
C TYR A 6 3.09 -1.34 0.16
N VAL A 7 4.24 -1.69 0.70
CA VAL A 7 5.02 -0.82 1.58
C VAL A 7 6.28 -0.37 0.87
N CYS A 8 6.36 0.94 0.63
CA CYS A 8 7.56 1.60 0.11
C CYS A 8 8.25 2.37 1.25
N HIS A 9 9.55 2.66 1.13
CA HIS A 9 10.25 3.44 2.15
C HIS A 9 9.75 4.89 2.23
N GLY A 10 9.46 5.50 1.08
CA GLY A 10 9.08 6.91 0.95
C GLY A 10 10.29 7.84 0.90
N SER A 11 10.09 9.05 0.38
CA SER A 11 11.17 9.99 0.08
C SER A 11 10.69 11.43 0.27
N ARG A 12 11.64 12.34 0.53
CA ARG A 12 11.37 13.79 0.53
C ARG A 12 11.28 14.36 -0.89
N MET A 13 11.81 13.64 -1.88
CA MET A 13 11.76 14.02 -3.28
C MET A 13 10.45 13.55 -3.92
N LYS A 14 9.59 14.48 -4.32
CA LYS A 14 8.30 14.18 -4.94
C LYS A 14 8.42 13.31 -6.20
N ALA A 15 9.47 13.51 -7.00
CA ALA A 15 9.72 12.70 -8.20
C ALA A 15 9.92 11.22 -7.87
N ALA A 16 10.75 10.92 -6.85
CA ALA A 16 10.99 9.54 -6.41
C ALA A 16 9.74 8.89 -5.82
N VAL A 17 8.91 9.67 -5.09
CA VAL A 17 7.62 9.18 -4.58
C VAL A 17 6.68 8.83 -5.73
N ASN A 18 6.58 9.69 -6.75
CA ASN A 18 5.72 9.43 -7.90
C ASN A 18 6.16 8.18 -8.66
N GLU A 19 7.46 8.01 -8.88
CA GLU A 19 8.01 6.81 -9.54
C GLU A 19 7.67 5.53 -8.77
N ALA A 20 7.85 5.53 -7.44
CA ALA A 20 7.49 4.39 -6.60
C ALA A 20 5.98 4.07 -6.64
N VAL A 21 5.13 5.11 -6.64
CA VAL A 21 3.68 4.96 -6.79
C VAL A 21 3.33 4.36 -8.13
N ASP A 22 3.92 4.85 -9.22
CA ASP A 22 3.60 4.38 -10.56
C ASP A 22 4.09 2.94 -10.78
N PHE A 23 5.27 2.58 -10.28
CA PHE A 23 5.73 1.19 -10.24
C PHE A 23 4.75 0.29 -9.47
N THR A 24 4.33 0.73 -8.28
CA THR A 24 3.38 -0.03 -7.45
C THR A 24 2.04 -0.23 -8.16
N LYS A 25 1.54 0.78 -8.89
CA LYS A 25 0.31 0.65 -9.69
C LYS A 25 0.44 -0.41 -10.78
N GLU A 26 1.60 -0.53 -11.41
CA GLU A 26 1.84 -1.60 -12.40
C GLU A 26 1.83 -2.98 -11.71
N CYS A 27 2.45 -3.12 -10.54
CA CYS A 27 2.37 -4.36 -9.75
C CYS A 27 0.92 -4.69 -9.32
N MET A 28 0.12 -3.69 -8.94
CA MET A 28 -1.28 -3.88 -8.54
C MET A 28 -2.15 -4.49 -9.65
N LYS A 29 -1.78 -4.33 -10.93
CA LYS A 29 -2.49 -4.94 -12.06
C LYS A 29 -2.30 -6.45 -12.14
N THR A 30 -1.19 -6.97 -11.60
CA THR A 30 -0.86 -8.40 -11.66
C THR A 30 -1.37 -9.18 -10.44
N VAL A 31 -1.80 -8.47 -9.39
CA VAL A 31 -2.28 -9.06 -8.14
C VAL A 31 -3.81 -8.93 -8.06
N ALA A 32 -4.50 -10.06 -8.07
CA ALA A 32 -5.96 -10.11 -7.91
C ALA A 32 -6.35 -10.00 -6.44
N ALA A 33 -6.48 -8.78 -5.93
CA ALA A 33 -7.00 -8.52 -4.58
C ALA A 33 -8.07 -7.41 -4.60
N PRO A 34 -9.18 -7.59 -3.85
CA PRO A 34 -10.28 -6.62 -3.84
C PRO A 34 -9.94 -5.31 -3.12
N LEU A 35 -8.93 -5.32 -2.25
CA LEU A 35 -8.41 -4.13 -1.59
C LEU A 35 -6.90 -4.08 -1.74
N GLN A 36 -6.40 -3.06 -2.42
CA GLN A 36 -4.98 -2.84 -2.65
C GLN A 36 -4.62 -1.42 -2.24
N LEU A 37 -3.58 -1.25 -1.43
CA LEU A 37 -3.15 0.06 -0.91
C LEU A 37 -1.63 0.20 -1.03
N CYS A 38 -1.18 1.35 -1.51
CA CYS A 38 0.23 1.75 -1.50
C CYS A 38 0.48 2.67 -0.31
N CYS A 39 1.48 2.37 0.51
CA CYS A 39 1.80 3.10 1.73
C CYS A 39 3.31 3.27 1.90
N PHE A 40 3.70 4.22 2.74
CA PHE A 40 5.09 4.60 2.97
C PHE A 40 5.50 4.44 4.43
N LEU A 41 6.74 4.04 4.68
CA LEU A 41 7.33 4.00 6.01
C LEU A 41 7.55 5.43 6.54
N GLU A 42 8.17 6.30 5.74
CA GLU A 42 8.57 7.63 6.15
C GLU A 42 8.44 8.66 5.01
N PHE A 43 8.41 9.96 5.35
CA PHE A 43 8.45 11.13 4.45
C PHE A 43 7.35 11.25 3.39
N SER A 44 6.42 10.30 3.30
CA SER A 44 5.40 10.24 2.27
C SER A 44 4.10 9.70 2.86
N ASN A 45 2.98 10.03 2.21
CA ASN A 45 1.66 9.61 2.63
C ASN A 45 0.98 8.80 1.53
N PRO A 46 0.09 7.85 1.89
CA PRO A 46 -0.32 7.48 3.25
C PRO A 46 0.75 6.63 3.98
N SER A 47 0.82 6.74 5.32
CA SER A 47 1.74 5.91 6.12
C SER A 47 1.25 4.46 6.22
N VAL A 48 2.16 3.51 6.49
CA VAL A 48 1.80 2.09 6.71
C VAL A 48 0.69 1.94 7.74
N GLN A 49 0.76 2.66 8.86
CA GLN A 49 -0.27 2.61 9.90
C GLN A 49 -1.65 3.02 9.36
N LYS A 50 -1.74 4.14 8.63
CA LYS A 50 -2.99 4.56 7.99
C LYS A 50 -3.48 3.55 6.96
N GLY A 51 -2.56 2.92 6.23
CA GLY A 51 -2.89 1.83 5.30
C GLY A 51 -3.53 0.64 5.98
N ILE A 52 -2.98 0.21 7.12
CA ILE A 52 -3.53 -0.87 7.94
C ILE A 52 -4.90 -0.49 8.49
N GLU A 53 -5.04 0.71 9.07
CA GLU A 53 -6.32 1.22 9.56
C GLU A 53 -7.38 1.23 8.47
N GLU A 54 -7.02 1.67 7.26
CA GLU A 54 -7.92 1.67 6.11
C GLU A 54 -8.25 0.26 5.63
N CYS A 55 -7.30 -0.67 5.65
CA CYS A 55 -7.53 -2.09 5.42
C CYS A 55 -8.51 -2.69 6.42
N VAL A 56 -8.39 -2.36 7.71
CA VAL A 56 -9.30 -2.84 8.75
C VAL A 56 -10.68 -2.20 8.60
N ARG A 57 -10.74 -0.89 8.35
CA ARG A 57 -11.98 -0.11 8.21
C ARG A 57 -12.78 -0.53 6.98
N ARG A 58 -12.12 -0.74 5.83
CA ARG A 58 -12.75 -1.25 4.61
C ARG A 58 -12.95 -2.76 4.67
N GLY A 59 -12.11 -3.45 5.42
CA GLY A 59 -12.07 -4.90 5.58
C GLY A 59 -13.22 -5.48 6.39
N GLN A 60 -13.67 -4.78 7.43
CA GLN A 60 -14.76 -5.06 8.38
C GLN A 60 -15.01 -6.49 8.89
N ARG A 61 -14.23 -7.51 8.51
CA ARG A 61 -14.14 -8.82 9.17
C ARG A 61 -12.76 -9.41 8.95
N LYS A 62 -12.05 -9.65 10.06
CA LYS A 62 -10.89 -10.55 10.25
C LYS A 62 -10.43 -11.26 8.97
N SER A 63 -9.60 -10.60 8.17
CA SER A 63 -9.08 -11.20 6.94
C SER A 63 -7.55 -11.08 6.92
N PRO A 64 -6.84 -12.10 6.39
CA PRO A 64 -5.39 -12.06 6.28
C PRO A 64 -4.95 -10.85 5.45
N LEU A 65 -4.08 -10.03 6.06
CA LEU A 65 -3.36 -8.94 5.41
C LEU A 65 -2.09 -9.55 4.81
N SER A 66 -1.93 -9.46 3.49
CA SER A 66 -0.69 -9.86 2.82
C SER A 66 0.15 -8.61 2.57
N LEU A 67 1.25 -8.48 3.32
CA LEU A 67 2.22 -7.41 3.13
C LEU A 67 3.21 -7.82 2.03
N TYR A 68 3.36 -6.95 1.05
CA TYR A 68 4.39 -7.08 0.02
C TYR A 68 5.30 -5.84 0.12
N SER A 69 6.59 -6.11 0.31
CA SER A 69 7.63 -5.08 0.22
C SER A 69 8.07 -4.98 -1.23
N CYS A 70 8.01 -3.78 -1.79
CA CYS A 70 8.71 -3.42 -3.02
C CYS A 70 10.00 -2.69 -2.67
#